data_AF-A0A9D2MEV7-F1
#
_entry.id   AF-A0A9D2MEV7-F1
#
_cell.length_a   1.000
_cell.length_b   1.000
_cell.length_c   1.000
_cell.angle_alpha   90.00
_cell.angle_beta   90.00
_cell.angle_gamma   90.00
#
_symmetry.space_group_name_H-M   'P 1'
#
loop_
_entity.id
_entity.type
_entity.pdbx_description
1 polymer ?
#
loop_
_entity_poly.entity_id
_entity_poly.type
_entity_poly.pdbx_seq_one_letter_code
_entity_poly.pdbx_strand_id
1 'polypeptide(L)' 'MAEEKVRIKLFKDNGRYKGDLFVSVNGVNYKIRRGVEVEVPRSVAEVLEHSQRQDDLTAARIAAAEEACR' A
#
# COMPACT_ATOMS: atom_id res chain seq x y z
N MET A 1 9.43 -24.13 -5.41
CA MET A 1 8.17 -23.56 -4.88
C MET A 1 7.78 -22.46 -5.83
N ALA A 2 6.66 -22.60 -6.55
CA ALA A 2 6.20 -21.52 -7.43
C ALA A 2 5.62 -20.42 -6.55
N GLU A 3 6.21 -19.24 -6.61
CA GLU A 3 5.72 -18.08 -5.86
C GLU A 3 4.32 -17.73 -6.43
N GLU A 4 3.29 -17.86 -5.61
CA GLU A 4 1.92 -17.58 -6.02
C GLU A 4 1.80 -16.10 -6.34
N LYS A 5 1.42 -15.78 -7.58
CA LYS A 5 1.20 -14.39 -8.00
C LYS A 5 -0.25 -14.03 -7.76
N VAL A 6 -0.45 -12.90 -7.12
CA VAL A 6 -1.76 -12.37 -6.78
C VAL A 6 -1.95 -11.02 -7.45
N ARG A 7 -3.19 -10.73 -7.83
CA ARG A 7 -3.56 -9.46 -8.44
C ARG A 7 -4.03 -8.52 -7.34
N ILE A 8 -3.36 -7.39 -7.21
CA ILE A 8 -3.73 -6.36 -6.26
C ILE A 8 -4.14 -5.10 -6.99
N LYS A 9 -5.08 -4.35 -6.40
CA LYS A 9 -5.51 -3.04 -6.88
C LYS A 9 -5.42 -2.04 -5.74
N LEU A 10 -4.45 -1.14 -5.83
CA LEU A 10 -4.30 -0.09 -4.84
C LEU A 10 -5.26 1.06 -5.11
N PHE A 11 -5.84 1.60 -4.04
CA PHE A 11 -6.67 2.78 -4.12
C PHE A 11 -5.87 4.00 -4.61
N LYS A 12 -6.51 4.80 -5.46
CA LYS A 12 -5.97 6.05 -6.01
C LYS A 12 -6.93 7.18 -5.71
N ASP A 13 -6.44 8.24 -5.07
CA ASP A 13 -7.17 9.48 -4.85
C ASP A 13 -6.42 10.70 -5.43
N ASN A 14 -7.02 11.89 -5.35
CA ASN A 14 -6.45 13.13 -5.86
C ASN A 14 -5.43 13.80 -4.91
N GLY A 15 -5.29 13.31 -3.69
CA GLY A 15 -4.39 13.80 -2.66
C GLY A 15 -3.14 12.93 -2.51
N ARG A 16 -3.04 12.26 -1.36
CA ARG A 16 -1.83 11.54 -0.90
C ARG A 16 -1.54 10.28 -1.72
N TYR A 17 -2.55 9.59 -2.23
CA TYR A 17 -2.40 8.31 -2.91
C TYR A 17 -2.54 8.42 -4.44
N LYS A 18 -2.07 9.53 -5.02
CA LYS A 18 -2.08 9.77 -6.48
C LYS A 18 -0.92 9.12 -7.25
N GLY A 19 0.20 8.89 -6.58
CA GLY A 19 1.47 8.48 -7.20
C GLY A 19 1.67 6.97 -7.30
N ASP A 20 2.65 6.57 -8.11
CA ASP A 20 3.11 5.18 -8.18
C ASP A 20 3.75 4.77 -6.84
N LEU A 21 3.47 3.54 -6.38
CA LEU A 21 4.12 2.97 -5.21
C LEU A 21 5.30 2.12 -5.66
N PHE A 22 6.46 2.34 -5.05
CA PHE A 22 7.65 1.53 -5.27
C PHE A 22 7.87 0.63 -4.06
N VAL A 23 8.02 -0.66 -4.30
CA VAL A 23 8.19 -1.67 -3.26
C VAL A 23 9.37 -2.55 -3.63
N SER A 24 10.25 -2.80 -2.68
CA SER A 24 11.42 -3.67 -2.86
C SER A 24 11.27 -4.88 -1.96
N VAL A 25 11.24 -6.08 -2.54
CA VAL A 25 11.15 -7.35 -1.80
C VAL A 25 12.23 -8.29 -2.31
N ASN A 26 13.07 -8.80 -1.41
CA ASN A 26 14.18 -9.70 -1.72
C ASN A 26 15.13 -9.19 -2.84
N GLY A 27 15.35 -7.87 -2.90
CA GLY A 27 16.20 -7.25 -3.93
C GLY A 27 15.53 -7.05 -5.29
N VAL A 28 14.25 -7.41 -5.43
CA VAL A 28 13.45 -7.13 -6.63
C VAL A 28 12.59 -5.91 -6.38
N ASN A 29 12.66 -4.93 -7.29
CA ASN A 29 11.86 -3.72 -7.23
C ASN A 29 10.60 -3.85 -8.09
N TYR A 30 9.46 -3.56 -7.47
CA TYR A 30 8.15 -3.54 -8.08
C TYR A 30 7.63 -2.11 -8.12
N LYS A 31 7.21 -1.68 -9.31
CA LYS A 31 6.52 -0.41 -9.51
C LYS A 31 5.03 -0.68 -9.67
N ILE A 32 4.24 -0.34 -8.66
CA ILE A 32 2.80 -0.58 -8.62
C ILE A 32 2.09 0.73 -8.93
N ARG A 33 1.39 0.77 -10.05
CA ARG A 33 0.54 1.89 -10.43
C ARG A 33 -0.75 1.84 -9.61
N ARG A 34 -1.04 2.89 -8.85
CA ARG A 34 -2.31 3.00 -8.12
C ARG A 34 -3.48 3.15 -9.11
N GLY A 35 -4.62 2.55 -8.78
CA GLY A 35 -5.84 2.59 -9.59
C GLY A 35 -5.93 1.55 -10.70
N VAL A 36 -4.90 0.73 -10.92
CA VAL A 36 -4.90 -0.39 -11.88
C VAL A 36 -4.60 -1.71 -11.18
N GLU A 37 -5.04 -2.82 -11.78
CA GLU A 37 -4.66 -4.15 -11.33
C GLU A 37 -3.24 -4.49 -11.76
N VAL A 38 -2.40 -4.87 -10.81
CA VAL A 38 -1.02 -5.30 -11.04
C VAL A 38 -0.82 -6.67 -10.41
N GLU A 39 -0.16 -7.56 -11.15
CA GLU A 39 0.18 -8.90 -10.69
C GLU A 39 1.53 -8.87 -9.96
N VAL A 40 1.53 -9.24 -8.67
CA VAL A 40 2.70 -9.23 -7.79
C VAL A 40 2.79 -10.55 -7.02
N PRO A 41 3.97 -10.98 -6.56
CA PRO A 41 4.08 -12.16 -5.72
C PRO A 41 3.35 -11.97 -4.38
N ARG A 42 2.85 -13.07 -3.81
CA ARG A 42 2.11 -13.07 -2.53
C ARG A 42 2.85 -12.39 -1.39
N SER A 43 4.18 -12.54 -1.33
CA SER A 43 5.03 -11.83 -0.36
C SER A 43 4.94 -10.31 -0.48
N VAL A 44 4.82 -9.79 -1.70
CA VAL A 44 4.65 -8.35 -1.93
C VAL A 44 3.25 -7.93 -1.48
N ALA A 45 2.21 -8.67 -1.88
CA ALA A 45 0.84 -8.36 -1.48
C ALA A 45 0.64 -8.31 0.05
N GLU A 46 1.22 -9.25 0.79
CA GLU A 46 1.14 -9.28 2.26
C GLU A 46 1.78 -8.04 2.90
N VAL A 47 2.95 -7.61 2.40
CA VAL A 47 3.61 -6.37 2.85
C VAL A 47 2.73 -5.15 2.56
N LEU A 48 2.07 -5.11 1.40
CA LEU A 48 1.16 -4.01 1.07
C LEU A 48 -0.09 -3.99 1.95
N GLU A 49 -0.69 -5.14 2.26
CA GLU A 49 -1.82 -5.20 3.21
C GLU A 49 -1.42 -4.73 4.60
N HIS A 50 -0.26 -5.16 5.10
CA HIS A 50 0.26 -4.71 6.38
C HIS A 50 0.54 -3.20 6.40
N SER A 51 1.11 -2.68 5.31
CA SER A 51 1.37 -1.25 5.15
C SER A 51 0.07 -0.44 5.10
N GLN A 52 -0.96 -0.93 4.39
CA GLN A 52 -2.25 -0.25 4.31
C GLN A 52 -2.91 -0.18 5.68
N ARG A 53 -2.89 -1.27 6.44
CA ARG A 53 -3.42 -1.31 7.81
C ARG A 53 -2.68 -0.37 8.76
N GLN A 54 -1.36 -0.24 8.63
CA GLN A 54 -0.56 0.73 9.38
C GLN A 54 -0.87 2.17 8.97
N ASP A 55 -1.06 2.41 7.68
CA ASP A 55 -1.44 3.73 7.16
C ASP A 55 -2.80 4.17 7.70
N ASP A 56 -3.79 3.28 7.71
CA ASP A 56 -5.13 3.53 8.27
C ASP A 56 -5.08 3.82 9.79
N LEU A 57 -4.28 3.07 10.54
CA LEU A 57 -4.04 3.33 11.97
C LEU A 57 -3.35 4.68 12.21
N THR A 58 -2.39 5.04 11.36
CA THR A 58 -1.67 6.30 11.45
C THR A 58 -2.57 7.49 11.10
N ALA A 59 -3.39 7.35 10.05
CA ALA A 59 -4.40 8.34 9.68
C ALA A 59 -5.40 8.57 10.81
N ALA A 60 -5.87 7.49 11.45
CA ALA A 60 -6.75 7.58 12.61
C ALA A 60 -6.09 8.29 13.81
N ARG A 61 -4.79 8.08 14.04
CA ARG A 61 -4.07 8.79 15.11
C ARG A 61 -3.82 10.26 14.82
N ILE A 62 -3.58 10.64 13.57
CA ILE A 62 -3.44 12.06 13.19
C ILE A 62 -4.79 12.76 13.33
N ALA A 63 -5.88 12.16 12.85
CA ALA A 63 -7.22 12.71 13.02
C ALA A 63 -7.59 12.88 14.50
N ALA A 64 -7.30 11.87 15.33
CA ALA A 64 -7.53 11.96 16.77
C ALA A 64 -6.63 13.01 17.46
N ALA A 65 -5.41 13.22 16.99
CA ALA A 65 -4.50 14.25 17.52
C ALA A 65 -4.93 15.67 17.12
N GLU A 66 -5.44 15.86 15.89
CA GLU A 66 -6.02 17.14 15.45
C GLU A 66 -7.32 17.46 16.21
N GLU A 67 -8.16 16.45 16.46
CA GLU A 67 -9.40 16.63 17.24
C GLU A 67 -9.12 16.91 18.73
N ALA A 68 -8.10 16.29 19.32
CA ALA A 68 -7.69 16.53 20.70
C ALA A 68 -6.99 17.89 20.91
N CYS A 69 -6.51 18.53 19.83
CA CYS A 69 -5.92 19.88 19.87
C CYS A 69 -6.96 20.99 19.59
N ARG A 70 -8.23 20.64 19.38
CA ARG A 70 -9.33 21.59 19.17
C ARG A 70 -9.95 22.05 20.48
#